data_AF-A0A2P5XKN3-F1
#
_entry.id   AF-A0A2P5XKN3-F1
#
_cell.length_a   1.000
_cell.length_b   1.000
_cell.length_c   1.000
_cell.angle_alpha   90.00
_cell.angle_beta   90.00
_cell.angle_gamma   90.00
#
_symmetry.space_group_name_H-M   'P 1'
#
loop_
_entity.id
_entity.type
_entity.pdbx_description
1 polymer ?
#
loop_
_entity_poly.entity_id
_entity_poly.type
_entity_poly.pdbx_seq_one_letter_code
_entity_poly.pdbx_strand_id
1 'polypeptide(L)'
;MFKDLKVKHVTGILSLVSFVFSLPILASVTWLLYMKSYDCEWLFKLPRLQIGISVGLESRRVPATPLWFKMKVDDDGLWNNLKGCIYDVHVCQDLAASSMPLKPSDFNKKKLSYVESGCCTPPEECHMRYVNATFWEKDDTPETDPSVNADCNAWKNDRDVLCYDCQSCKQGYVKALKSKWSKLGVFLVSMAVFLIACHMALFLATMWEIHCT
;
A
#
# COMPACT_ATOMS: atom_id res chain seq x y z
N MET A 1 -18.96 -46.95 18.73
CA MET A 1 -18.82 -46.17 19.99
C MET A 1 -17.48 -45.43 20.11
N PHE A 2 -16.32 -46.09 20.25
CA PHE A 2 -15.02 -45.38 20.35
C PHE A 2 -14.62 -44.64 19.06
N LYS A 3 -14.98 -45.16 17.88
CA LYS A 3 -14.76 -44.51 16.58
C LYS A 3 -15.62 -43.24 16.43
N ASP A 4 -16.92 -43.33 16.75
CA ASP A 4 -17.86 -42.19 16.72
C ASP A 4 -17.43 -41.05 17.64
N LEU A 5 -16.93 -41.35 18.85
CA LEU A 5 -16.46 -40.33 19.78
C LEU A 5 -15.25 -39.57 19.22
N LYS A 6 -14.33 -40.28 18.56
CA LYS A 6 -13.13 -39.70 17.95
C LYS A 6 -13.49 -38.78 16.79
N VAL A 7 -14.46 -39.16 15.95
CA VAL A 7 -14.89 -38.34 14.81
C VAL A 7 -15.66 -37.10 15.26
N LYS A 8 -16.59 -37.22 16.23
CA LYS A 8 -17.27 -36.05 16.83
C LYS A 8 -16.28 -35.06 17.46
N HIS A 9 -15.25 -35.56 18.13
CA HIS A 9 -14.19 -34.72 18.71
C HIS A 9 -13.38 -33.98 17.62
N VAL A 10 -13.00 -34.67 16.54
CA VAL A 10 -12.28 -34.06 15.39
C VAL A 10 -13.13 -33.00 14.69
N THR A 11 -14.40 -33.29 14.41
CA THR A 11 -15.38 -32.36 13.81
C THR A 11 -15.56 -31.11 14.68
N GLY A 12 -15.64 -31.27 16.01
CA GLY A 12 -15.73 -30.15 16.94
C GLY A 12 -14.50 -29.26 16.91
N ILE A 13 -13.30 -29.85 16.92
CA ILE A 13 -12.03 -29.10 16.81
C ILE A 13 -11.95 -28.35 15.49
N LEU A 14 -12.27 -28.99 14.36
CA LEU A 14 -12.19 -28.38 13.03
C LEU A 14 -13.15 -27.18 12.89
N SER A 15 -14.33 -27.28 13.50
CA SER A 15 -15.32 -26.20 13.55
C SER A 15 -14.83 -25.02 14.40
N LEU A 16 -14.27 -25.30 15.59
CA LEU A 16 -13.68 -24.29 16.46
C LEU A 16 -12.51 -23.57 15.77
N VAL A 17 -11.61 -24.32 15.13
CA VAL A 17 -10.48 -23.77 14.36
C VAL A 17 -10.99 -22.86 13.25
N SER A 18 -11.95 -23.32 12.44
CA SER A 18 -12.51 -22.52 11.35
C SER A 18 -13.13 -21.20 11.85
N PHE A 19 -13.84 -21.24 12.98
CA PHE A 19 -14.39 -20.04 13.63
C PHE A 19 -13.28 -19.07 14.06
N VAL A 20 -12.25 -19.56 14.77
CA VAL A 20 -11.13 -18.72 15.24
C VAL A 20 -10.40 -18.07 14.06
N PHE A 21 -10.14 -18.81 12.98
CA PHE A 21 -9.46 -18.26 11.79
C PHE A 21 -10.33 -17.31 10.95
N SER A 22 -11.65 -17.32 11.15
CA SER A 22 -12.54 -16.32 10.53
C SER A 22 -12.43 -14.93 11.19
N LEU A 23 -12.08 -14.87 12.48
CA LEU A 23 -11.97 -13.61 13.23
C LEU A 23 -10.89 -12.67 12.67
N PRO A 24 -9.67 -13.12 12.32
CA PRO A 24 -8.67 -12.29 11.64
C PRO A 24 -9.16 -11.70 10.32
N ILE A 25 -9.99 -12.41 9.55
CA ILE A 25 -10.55 -11.90 8.28
C ILE A 25 -11.50 -10.75 8.58
N LEU A 26 -12.42 -10.93 9.52
CA LEU A 26 -13.36 -9.88 9.94
C LEU A 26 -12.65 -8.67 10.54
N ALA A 27 -11.62 -8.91 11.36
CA ALA A 27 -10.78 -7.86 11.92
C ALA A 27 -10.04 -7.09 10.82
N SER A 28 -9.50 -7.79 9.81
CA SER A 28 -8.82 -7.15 8.66
C SER A 28 -9.77 -6.30 7.82
N VAL A 29 -10.99 -6.78 7.57
CA VAL A 29 -12.02 -6.02 6.86
C VAL A 29 -12.47 -4.81 7.67
N THR A 30 -12.67 -4.98 8.98
CA THR A 30 -13.05 -3.87 9.88
C THR A 30 -11.93 -2.82 9.96
N TRP A 31 -10.68 -3.25 10.06
CA TRP A 31 -9.49 -2.41 10.05
C TRP A 31 -9.38 -1.60 8.74
N LEU A 32 -9.63 -2.22 7.59
CA LEU A 32 -9.68 -1.51 6.30
C LEU A 32 -10.70 -0.38 6.27
N LEU A 33 -11.87 -0.59 6.88
CA LEU A 33 -12.91 0.43 6.96
C LEU A 33 -12.50 1.59 7.89
N TYR A 34 -11.74 1.29 8.94
CA TYR A 34 -11.30 2.26 9.94
C TYR A 34 -10.04 3.06 9.53
N MET A 35 -8.98 2.38 9.06
CA MET A 35 -7.69 2.99 8.73
C MET A 35 -7.68 3.89 7.50
N LYS A 36 -8.75 3.88 6.72
CA LYS A 36 -8.96 4.73 5.54
C LYS A 36 -8.64 6.22 5.79
N SER A 37 -8.72 6.69 7.04
CA SER A 37 -8.45 8.08 7.42
C SER A 37 -6.96 8.45 7.49
N TYR A 38 -6.05 7.50 7.72
CA TYR A 38 -4.63 7.80 8.03
C TYR A 38 -3.66 7.70 6.85
N ASP A 39 -4.05 7.02 5.76
CA ASP A 39 -3.13 6.69 4.64
C ASP A 39 -3.35 7.54 3.38
N CYS A 40 -4.03 8.69 3.49
CA CYS A 40 -4.47 9.55 2.37
C CYS A 40 -5.36 8.85 1.32
N GLU A 41 -5.64 7.56 1.50
CA GLU A 41 -6.46 6.73 0.60
C GLU A 41 -7.91 7.21 0.50
N TRP A 42 -8.40 7.96 1.49
CA TRP A 42 -9.72 8.57 1.44
C TRP A 42 -9.87 9.59 0.31
N LEU A 43 -8.79 10.18 -0.20
CA LEU A 43 -8.81 11.11 -1.33
C LEU A 43 -9.06 10.40 -2.67
N PHE A 44 -8.65 9.13 -2.77
CA PHE A 44 -8.91 8.26 -3.91
C PHE A 44 -10.36 7.77 -4.01
N LYS A 45 -11.33 8.47 -3.38
CA LYS A 45 -12.75 8.05 -3.38
C LYS A 45 -13.10 7.52 -4.75
N LEU A 46 -13.45 6.23 -4.78
CA LEU A 46 -14.16 5.65 -5.92
C LEU A 46 -15.24 6.66 -6.30
N PRO A 47 -15.38 7.02 -7.60
CA PRO A 47 -16.47 7.89 -8.01
C PRO A 47 -17.71 7.34 -7.33
N ARG A 48 -18.38 8.20 -6.55
CA ARG A 48 -19.55 7.79 -5.80
C ARG A 48 -20.41 7.00 -6.76
N LEU A 49 -20.96 5.89 -6.29
CA LEU A 49 -22.04 5.17 -6.94
C LEU A 49 -23.28 6.07 -6.99
N GLN A 50 -23.18 7.26 -7.58
CA GLN A 50 -24.31 7.96 -8.13
C GLN A 50 -24.63 7.16 -9.38
N ILE A 51 -25.53 6.21 -9.19
CA ILE A 51 -26.31 5.61 -10.26
C ILE A 51 -27.13 6.75 -10.87
N GLY A 52 -26.46 7.57 -11.68
CA GLY A 52 -27.02 8.53 -12.60
C GLY A 52 -26.63 8.04 -13.97
N ILE A 53 -27.62 7.60 -14.74
CA ILE A 53 -27.42 7.14 -16.12
C ILE A 53 -27.00 8.36 -16.95
N SER A 54 -25.71 8.57 -17.06
CA SER A 54 -25.09 9.34 -18.14
C SER A 54 -23.86 8.59 -18.56
N VAL A 55 -24.00 7.83 -19.65
CA VAL A 55 -22.91 7.12 -20.31
C VAL A 55 -21.98 8.16 -20.95
N GLY A 56 -21.07 8.70 -20.13
CA GLY A 56 -19.81 9.25 -20.61
C GLY A 56 -18.83 8.09 -20.78
N LEU A 57 -18.15 8.03 -21.93
CA LEU A 57 -17.19 6.99 -22.33
C LEU A 57 -15.97 6.81 -21.40
N GLU A 58 -15.94 7.48 -20.24
CA GLU A 58 -14.88 7.38 -19.23
C GLU A 58 -15.06 6.20 -18.24
N SER A 59 -16.18 5.46 -18.32
CA SER A 59 -16.62 4.47 -17.31
C SER A 59 -16.46 3.00 -17.73
N ARG A 60 -15.42 2.66 -18.50
CA ARG A 60 -14.97 1.25 -18.70
C ARG A 60 -13.67 0.91 -17.97
N ARG A 61 -13.20 1.78 -17.07
CA ARG A 61 -11.95 1.53 -16.35
C ARG A 61 -12.24 0.85 -15.02
N VAL A 62 -11.67 -0.34 -14.88
CA VAL A 62 -11.81 -1.15 -13.66
C VAL A 62 -11.13 -0.40 -12.52
N PRO A 63 -11.86 -0.05 -11.44
CA PRO A 63 -11.28 0.58 -10.27
C PRO A 63 -10.19 -0.32 -9.66
N ALA A 64 -9.22 0.28 -8.98
CA ALA A 64 -8.10 -0.44 -8.34
C ALA A 64 -7.14 -1.21 -9.27
N THR A 65 -7.10 -0.87 -10.57
CA THR A 65 -6.06 -1.35 -11.49
C THR A 65 -4.82 -0.43 -11.49
N PRO A 66 -3.61 -0.94 -11.82
CA PRO A 66 -2.41 -0.09 -11.90
C PRO A 66 -2.57 1.12 -12.83
N LEU A 67 -3.28 0.92 -13.95
CA LEU A 67 -3.59 1.99 -14.90
C LEU A 67 -4.50 3.05 -14.27
N TRP A 68 -5.52 2.62 -13.51
CA TRP A 68 -6.42 3.53 -12.80
C TRP A 68 -5.67 4.39 -11.77
N PHE A 69 -4.75 3.80 -11.00
CA PHE A 69 -3.93 4.55 -10.04
C PHE A 69 -3.04 5.59 -10.73
N LYS A 70 -2.36 5.21 -11.81
CA LYS A 70 -1.51 6.13 -12.58
C LYS A 70 -2.32 7.34 -13.06
N MET A 71 -3.44 7.10 -13.72
CA MET A 71 -4.30 8.17 -14.24
C MET A 71 -4.83 9.10 -13.14
N LYS A 72 -5.10 8.57 -11.95
CA LYS A 72 -5.60 9.38 -10.82
C LYS A 72 -4.50 10.24 -10.20
N VAL A 73 -3.28 9.74 -10.12
CA VAL A 73 -2.14 10.52 -9.60
C VAL A 73 -1.66 11.58 -10.61
N ASP A 74 -1.89 11.35 -11.90
CA ASP A 74 -1.59 12.32 -12.95
C ASP A 74 -2.56 13.52 -12.95
N ASP A 75 -3.72 13.43 -12.28
CA ASP A 75 -4.64 14.56 -12.10
C ASP A 75 -4.12 15.54 -11.04
N ASP A 76 -3.72 16.74 -11.46
CA ASP A 76 -3.07 17.72 -10.58
C ASP A 76 -3.99 18.23 -9.46
N GLY A 77 -5.31 18.32 -9.71
CA GLY A 77 -6.28 18.72 -8.68
C GLY A 77 -6.35 17.71 -7.53
N LEU A 78 -6.43 16.43 -7.86
CA LEU A 78 -6.39 15.34 -6.88
C LEU A 78 -5.01 15.25 -6.21
N TRP A 79 -3.93 15.36 -6.99
CA TRP A 79 -2.57 15.30 -6.48
C TRP A 79 -2.27 16.40 -5.47
N ASN A 80 -2.74 17.62 -5.68
CA ASN A 80 -2.56 18.72 -4.73
C ASN A 80 -3.15 18.42 -3.34
N ASN A 81 -4.31 17.76 -3.29
CA ASN A 81 -4.88 17.30 -2.02
C ASN A 81 -4.05 16.15 -1.43
N LEU A 82 -3.55 15.26 -2.29
CA LEU A 82 -2.80 14.10 -1.89
C LEU A 82 -1.44 14.45 -1.28
N LYS A 83 -0.69 15.32 -1.95
CA LYS A 83 0.61 15.79 -1.49
C LYS A 83 0.49 16.58 -0.18
N GLY A 84 -0.58 17.38 -0.04
CA GLY A 84 -0.91 18.03 1.24
C GLY A 84 -1.11 17.01 2.37
N CYS A 85 -1.89 15.96 2.12
CA CYS A 85 -2.04 14.88 3.10
C CYS A 85 -0.73 14.15 3.41
N ILE A 86 0.13 13.87 2.41
CA ILE A 86 1.44 13.23 2.63
C ILE A 86 2.34 14.10 3.52
N TYR A 87 2.26 15.42 3.33
CA TYR A 87 2.96 16.39 4.19
C TYR A 87 2.37 16.41 5.61
N ASP A 88 1.05 16.44 5.75
CA ASP A 88 0.35 16.52 7.03
C ASP A 88 0.57 15.28 7.92
N VAL A 89 0.71 14.10 7.32
CA VAL A 89 1.03 12.85 8.06
C VAL A 89 2.53 12.71 8.38
N HIS A 90 3.31 13.76 8.13
CA HIS A 90 4.70 13.92 8.58
C HIS A 90 5.71 12.87 8.08
N VAL A 91 5.46 12.24 6.92
CA VAL A 91 6.34 11.17 6.39
C VAL A 91 7.81 11.61 6.28
N CYS A 92 8.06 12.79 5.69
CA CYS A 92 9.42 13.26 5.46
C CYS A 92 10.06 13.83 6.73
N GLN A 93 9.27 14.37 7.64
CA GLN A 93 9.71 14.86 8.93
C GLN A 93 10.14 13.70 9.83
N ASP A 94 9.39 12.61 9.84
CA ASP A 94 9.73 11.38 10.55
C ASP A 94 10.99 10.72 9.97
N LEU A 95 11.16 10.76 8.65
CA LEU A 95 12.38 10.31 8.00
C LEU A 95 13.58 11.15 8.43
N ALA A 96 13.46 12.49 8.40
CA ALA A 96 14.50 13.41 8.82
C ALA A 96 14.89 13.16 10.28
N ALA A 97 13.92 13.09 11.20
CA ALA A 97 14.15 12.83 12.62
C ALA A 97 14.80 11.46 12.87
N SER A 98 14.31 10.40 12.23
CA SER A 98 14.85 9.04 12.37
C SER A 98 16.20 8.83 11.65
N SER A 99 16.71 9.84 10.93
CA SER A 99 17.98 9.80 10.21
C SER A 99 19.08 10.68 10.82
N MET A 100 18.75 11.42 11.88
CA MET A 100 19.60 12.50 12.41
C MET A 100 21.00 12.10 12.93
N PRO A 101 21.38 10.81 13.13
CA PRO A 101 22.77 10.43 13.34
C PRO A 101 23.43 9.66 12.17
N LEU A 102 22.74 9.46 11.04
CA LEU A 102 23.20 8.54 10.00
C LEU A 102 24.22 9.15 9.04
N LYS A 103 25.32 8.43 8.84
CA LYS A 103 26.30 8.70 7.78
C LYS A 103 25.72 8.31 6.41
N PRO A 104 26.25 8.85 5.29
CA PRO A 104 25.77 8.55 3.94
C PRO A 104 25.71 7.03 3.63
N SER A 105 26.75 6.29 4.03
CA SER A 105 26.84 4.84 3.83
C SER A 105 25.77 4.04 4.57
N ASP A 106 25.34 4.55 5.72
CA ASP A 106 24.33 3.90 6.56
C ASP A 106 22.93 4.29 6.12
N PHE A 107 22.77 5.52 5.61
CA PHE A 107 21.54 5.97 4.98
C PHE A 107 21.20 5.16 3.73
N ASN A 108 22.18 4.88 2.86
CA ASN A 108 21.98 4.05 1.66
C ASN A 108 21.55 2.61 1.97
N LYS A 109 21.82 2.13 3.20
CA LYS A 109 21.37 0.82 3.69
C LYS A 109 20.02 0.88 4.40
N LYS A 110 19.55 2.07 4.76
CA LYS A 110 18.26 2.25 5.42
C LYS A 110 17.16 1.86 4.44
N LYS A 111 16.27 0.99 4.90
CA LYS A 111 15.11 0.58 4.12
C LYS A 111 14.07 1.68 4.14
N LEU A 112 14.03 2.48 3.08
CA LEU A 112 13.00 3.49 2.86
C LEU A 112 11.73 2.83 2.32
N SER A 113 10.58 3.36 2.74
CA SER A 113 9.31 3.12 2.08
C SER A 113 9.29 3.79 0.69
N TYR A 114 8.38 3.34 -0.18
CA TYR A 114 8.27 3.91 -1.53
C TYR A 114 7.92 5.40 -1.53
N VAL A 115 7.24 5.90 -0.49
CA VAL A 115 6.91 7.32 -0.34
C VAL A 115 8.14 8.10 0.14
N GLU A 116 8.86 7.58 1.13
CA GLU A 116 10.10 8.21 1.61
C GLU A 116 11.12 8.36 0.47
N SER A 117 11.35 7.30 -0.31
CA SER A 117 12.30 7.33 -1.44
C SER A 117 11.84 8.18 -2.62
N GLY A 118 10.52 8.40 -2.76
CA GLY A 118 9.95 9.12 -3.90
C GLY A 118 9.73 10.60 -3.64
N CYS A 119 9.37 10.97 -2.41
CA CYS A 119 8.95 12.32 -2.05
C CYS A 119 9.97 13.04 -1.16
N CYS A 120 10.73 12.31 -0.34
CA CYS A 120 11.61 12.89 0.67
C CYS A 120 13.09 12.88 0.27
N THR A 121 13.44 12.19 -0.82
CA THR A 121 14.80 12.15 -1.39
C THR A 121 14.75 12.48 -2.88
N PRO A 122 15.79 13.13 -3.43
CA PRO A 122 15.86 13.37 -4.86
C PRO A 122 16.13 12.06 -5.62
N PRO A 123 15.75 11.98 -6.91
CA PRO A 123 16.16 10.89 -7.79
C PRO A 123 17.68 10.73 -7.88
N GLU A 124 18.16 9.49 -7.97
CA GLU A 124 19.61 9.20 -8.08
C GLU A 124 20.25 9.82 -9.34
N GLU A 125 19.46 9.95 -10.41
CA GLU A 125 19.84 10.58 -11.69
C GLU A 125 20.06 12.10 -11.59
N CYS A 126 19.67 12.74 -10.48
CA CYS A 126 19.97 14.15 -10.25
C CYS A 126 21.41 14.39 -9.76
N HIS A 127 22.16 13.33 -9.45
CA HIS A 127 23.57 13.39 -9.02
C HIS A 127 23.85 14.40 -7.88
N MET A 128 22.91 14.52 -6.94
CA MET A 128 23.05 15.44 -5.81
C MET A 128 23.90 14.82 -4.69
N ARG A 129 24.65 15.67 -3.99
CA ARG A 129 25.49 15.29 -2.85
C ARG A 129 24.66 15.19 -1.57
N TYR A 130 24.66 14.01 -0.94
CA TYR A 130 23.98 13.80 0.32
C TYR A 130 24.57 14.66 1.45
N VAL A 131 23.71 15.40 2.16
CA VAL A 131 24.07 16.12 3.39
C VAL A 131 23.28 15.55 4.57
N ASN A 132 21.96 15.46 4.43
CA ASN A 132 21.07 14.77 5.37
C ASN A 132 19.92 14.10 4.59
N ALA A 133 19.05 13.32 5.26
CA ALA A 133 18.00 12.56 4.58
C ALA A 133 17.10 13.37 3.65
N THR A 134 16.82 14.63 3.99
CA THR A 134 15.92 15.53 3.23
C THR A 134 16.65 16.75 2.64
N PHE A 135 17.97 16.78 2.73
CA PHE A 135 18.80 17.88 2.26
C PHE A 135 19.95 17.36 1.43
N TRP A 136 19.97 17.81 0.18
CA TRP A 136 20.92 17.37 -0.84
C TRP A 136 21.47 18.59 -1.57
N GLU A 137 22.79 18.67 -1.71
CA GLU A 137 23.45 19.78 -2.38
C GLU A 137 23.62 19.46 -3.87
N LYS A 138 23.38 20.45 -4.75
CA LYS A 138 23.64 20.30 -6.18
C LYS A 138 25.15 20.44 -6.41
N ASP A 139 25.74 19.55 -7.17
CA ASP A 139 27.14 19.71 -7.59
C ASP A 139 27.25 20.88 -8.59
N ASP A 140 28.32 21.67 -8.48
CA ASP A 140 28.59 22.84 -9.35
C ASP A 140 29.08 22.44 -10.76
N THR A 141 29.07 21.15 -11.11
CA THR A 141 29.59 20.65 -12.38
C THR A 141 28.59 20.86 -13.53
N PRO A 142 29.00 21.45 -14.66
CA PRO A 142 28.10 21.79 -15.77
C PRO A 142 27.80 20.60 -16.72
N GLU A 143 27.81 19.35 -16.24
CA GLU A 143 27.91 18.17 -17.13
C GLU A 143 26.79 17.13 -17.08
N THR A 144 25.63 17.47 -16.53
CA THR A 144 24.40 16.84 -17.03
C THR A 144 23.30 17.85 -16.89
N ASP A 145 22.83 18.36 -18.03
CA ASP A 145 21.80 19.39 -18.10
C ASP A 145 20.65 19.09 -17.10
N PRO A 146 20.59 19.81 -15.95
CA PRO A 146 19.55 19.61 -14.96
C PRO A 146 18.17 19.90 -15.54
N SER A 147 18.10 20.60 -16.69
CA SER A 147 16.87 20.91 -17.41
C SER A 147 16.24 19.71 -18.13
N VAL A 148 16.96 18.58 -18.27
CA VAL A 148 16.43 17.40 -18.97
C VAL A 148 15.43 16.62 -18.10
N ASN A 149 15.54 16.71 -16.77
CA ASN A 149 14.66 15.99 -15.86
C ASN A 149 13.78 16.93 -15.04
N ALA A 150 12.48 16.88 -15.32
CA ALA A 150 11.47 17.66 -14.60
C ALA A 150 11.52 17.46 -13.07
N ASP A 151 11.87 16.25 -12.60
CA ASP A 151 11.93 15.95 -11.16
C ASP A 151 13.11 16.65 -10.48
N CYS A 152 14.27 16.73 -11.13
CA CYS A 152 15.45 17.42 -10.57
C CYS A 152 15.24 18.94 -10.47
N ASN A 153 14.40 19.51 -11.34
CA ASN A 153 14.01 20.92 -11.28
C ASN A 153 12.90 21.18 -10.25
N ALA A 154 12.01 20.21 -10.05
CA ALA A 154 10.95 20.28 -9.05
C ALA A 154 11.51 20.15 -7.62
N TRP A 155 12.58 19.39 -7.42
CA TRP A 155 13.22 19.21 -6.11
C TRP A 155 13.74 20.51 -5.49
N LYS A 156 13.40 20.74 -4.21
CA LYS A 156 13.99 21.79 -3.36
C LYS A 156 14.23 21.28 -1.94
N ASN A 157 15.26 21.80 -1.26
CA ASN A 157 15.55 21.47 0.15
C ASN A 157 14.63 22.18 1.16
N ASP A 158 13.51 22.74 0.69
CA ASP A 158 12.50 23.35 1.54
C ASP A 158 11.55 22.27 2.06
N ARG A 159 11.24 22.30 3.37
CA ARG A 159 10.42 21.27 4.04
C ARG A 159 9.02 21.11 3.42
N ASP A 160 8.49 22.20 2.85
CA ASP A 160 7.13 22.25 2.30
C ASP A 160 7.09 21.93 0.79
N VAL A 161 8.25 21.77 0.14
CA VAL A 161 8.35 21.53 -1.32
C VAL A 161 8.90 20.15 -1.61
N LEU A 162 10.09 19.83 -1.07
CA LEU A 162 10.83 18.57 -1.32
C LEU A 162 10.64 18.07 -2.76
N CYS A 163 10.28 16.80 -2.95
CA CYS A 163 9.88 16.24 -4.25
C CYS A 163 8.36 16.04 -4.37
N TYR A 164 7.54 16.78 -3.63
CA TYR A 164 6.08 16.55 -3.61
C TYR A 164 5.42 16.73 -4.99
N ASP A 165 6.02 17.50 -5.89
CA ASP A 165 5.54 17.69 -7.27
C ASP A 165 6.26 16.82 -8.31
N CYS A 166 7.18 15.96 -7.88
CA CYS A 166 7.92 15.06 -8.77
C CYS A 166 7.08 13.86 -9.24
N GLN A 167 7.39 13.37 -10.45
CA GLN A 167 6.89 12.10 -10.96
C GLN A 167 7.37 10.92 -10.11
N SER A 168 8.57 11.00 -9.55
CA SER A 168 9.11 10.02 -8.63
C SER A 168 8.27 9.87 -7.36
N CYS A 169 7.75 10.98 -6.81
CA CYS A 169 6.85 10.96 -5.64
C CYS A 169 5.49 10.36 -6.00
N LYS A 170 4.91 10.78 -7.12
CA LYS A 170 3.69 10.21 -7.70
C LYS A 170 3.79 8.68 -7.86
N GLN A 171 4.87 8.19 -8.46
CA GLN A 171 5.13 6.76 -8.64
C GLN A 171 5.39 6.03 -7.31
N GLY A 172 6.14 6.65 -6.40
CA GLY A 172 6.41 6.14 -5.06
C GLY A 172 5.12 5.90 -4.29
N TYR A 173 4.19 6.84 -4.34
CA TYR A 173 2.88 6.71 -3.72
C TYR A 173 2.05 5.56 -4.33
N VAL A 174 1.99 5.44 -5.66
CA VAL A 174 1.29 4.32 -6.33
C VAL A 174 1.91 2.96 -5.95
N LYS A 175 3.23 2.86 -5.86
CA LYS A 175 3.92 1.64 -5.41
C LYS A 175 3.61 1.31 -3.96
N ALA A 176 3.56 2.32 -3.08
CA ALA A 176 3.19 2.16 -1.67
C ALA A 176 1.78 1.57 -1.53
N LEU A 177 0.81 2.15 -2.24
CA LEU A 177 -0.55 1.63 -2.31
C LEU A 177 -0.54 0.18 -2.82
N LYS A 178 -0.01 -0.06 -4.01
CA LYS A 178 0.00 -1.41 -4.62
C LYS A 178 0.60 -2.46 -3.69
N SER A 179 1.71 -2.15 -3.02
CA SER A 179 2.34 -3.04 -2.05
C SER A 179 1.43 -3.36 -0.87
N LYS A 180 0.75 -2.36 -0.29
CA LYS A 180 -0.21 -2.55 0.82
C LYS A 180 -1.38 -3.44 0.39
N TRP A 181 -2.06 -3.05 -0.71
CA TRP A 181 -3.20 -3.78 -1.25
C TRP A 181 -2.85 -5.21 -1.68
N SER A 182 -1.66 -5.40 -2.25
CA SER A 182 -1.18 -6.73 -2.63
C SER A 182 -0.92 -7.64 -1.42
N LYS A 183 -0.29 -7.14 -0.36
CA LYS A 183 -0.03 -7.94 0.86
C LYS A 183 -1.33 -8.36 1.53
N LEU A 184 -2.27 -7.44 1.63
CA LEU A 184 -3.58 -7.72 2.20
C LEU A 184 -4.38 -8.71 1.34
N GLY A 185 -4.38 -8.53 0.02
CA GLY A 185 -5.02 -9.46 -0.90
C GLY A 185 -4.44 -10.88 -0.78
N VAL A 186 -3.12 -11.02 -0.73
CA VAL A 186 -2.45 -12.32 -0.54
C VAL A 186 -2.84 -12.95 0.79
N PHE A 187 -2.89 -12.17 1.87
CA PHE A 187 -3.34 -12.64 3.19
C PHE A 187 -4.80 -13.13 3.17
N LEU A 188 -5.71 -12.36 2.57
CA LEU A 188 -7.12 -12.73 2.49
C LEU A 188 -7.34 -13.99 1.64
N VAL A 189 -6.65 -14.09 0.49
CA VAL A 189 -6.74 -15.26 -0.39
C VAL A 189 -6.18 -16.50 0.29
N SER A 190 -5.03 -16.40 0.98
CA SER A 190 -4.45 -17.56 1.68
C SER A 190 -5.34 -18.07 2.81
N MET A 191 -5.93 -17.18 3.60
CA MET A 191 -6.88 -17.53 4.65
C MET A 191 -8.17 -18.13 4.10
N ALA A 192 -8.70 -17.60 2.99
CA ALA A 192 -9.89 -18.14 2.34
C ALA A 192 -9.66 -19.58 1.84
N VAL A 193 -8.52 -19.85 1.19
CA VAL A 193 -8.15 -21.21 0.74
C VAL A 193 -8.06 -22.18 1.92
N PHE A 194 -7.45 -21.75 3.03
CA PHE A 194 -7.37 -22.56 4.25
C PHE A 194 -8.76 -22.90 4.81
N LEU A 195 -9.65 -21.91 4.93
CA LEU A 195 -11.02 -22.13 5.40
C LEU A 195 -11.80 -23.05 4.47
N ILE A 196 -11.67 -22.89 3.15
CA ILE A 196 -12.28 -23.79 2.16
C ILE A 196 -11.79 -25.22 2.38
N ALA A 197 -10.49 -25.43 2.56
CA ALA A 197 -9.94 -26.76 2.84
C ALA A 197 -10.48 -27.36 4.14
N CYS A 198 -10.58 -26.57 5.22
CA CYS A 198 -11.19 -27.00 6.47
C CYS A 198 -12.66 -27.38 6.30
N HIS A 199 -13.45 -26.58 5.59
CA HIS A 199 -14.86 -26.87 5.34
C HIS A 199 -15.04 -28.10 4.44
N MET A 200 -14.20 -28.27 3.42
CA MET A 200 -14.21 -29.47 2.58
C MET A 200 -13.89 -30.72 3.40
N ALA A 201 -12.88 -30.67 4.28
CA ALA A 201 -12.55 -31.77 5.17
C ALA A 201 -13.68 -32.09 6.16
N LEU A 202 -14.35 -31.07 6.69
CA LEU A 202 -15.53 -31.22 7.56
C LEU A 202 -16.65 -31.95 6.82
N PHE A 203 -16.98 -31.50 5.61
CA PHE A 203 -18.00 -32.13 4.77
C PHE A 203 -17.68 -33.61 4.51
N LEU A 204 -16.44 -33.91 4.10
CA LEU A 204 -16.00 -35.30 3.87
C LEU A 204 -16.09 -36.16 5.14
N ALA A 205 -15.68 -35.64 6.30
CA ALA A 205 -15.78 -36.36 7.57
C ALA A 205 -17.24 -36.66 7.94
N THR A 206 -18.16 -35.70 7.73
CA THR A 206 -19.59 -35.91 8.00
C THR A 206 -20.24 -36.92 7.05
N MET A 207 -19.91 -36.87 5.76
CA MET A 207 -20.44 -37.80 4.77
C MET A 207 -19.90 -39.22 4.96
N TRP A 208 -18.63 -39.35 5.36
CA TRP A 208 -18.03 -40.64 5.70
C TRP A 208 -18.77 -41.31 6.86
N GLU A 209 -19.10 -40.56 7.92
CA GLU A 209 -19.87 -41.09 9.05
C GLU A 209 -21.25 -41.59 8.62
N ILE A 210 -21.95 -40.86 7.75
CA ILE A 210 -23.31 -41.23 7.30
C ILE A 210 -23.32 -42.48 6.41
N HIS A 211 -22.30 -42.67 5.57
CA HIS A 211 -22.28 -43.75 4.58
C HIS A 211 -21.51 -45.01 5.00
N CYS A 212 -20.57 -44.91 5.94
CA CYS A 212 -19.71 -46.03 6.33
C CYS A 212 -19.95 -46.56 7.76
N THR A 213 -20.96 -46.06 8.47
CA THR A 213 -21.35 -46.50 9.82
C THR A 213 -22.78 -47.04 9.80
#